data_AF-A0A661SSH4-F1
#
_entry.id   AF-A0A661SSH4-F1
#
_cell.length_a   1.000
_cell.length_b   1.000
_cell.length_c   1.000
_cell.angle_alpha   90.00
_cell.angle_beta   90.00
_cell.angle_gamma   90.00
#
_symmetry.space_group_name_H-M   'P 1'
#
loop_
_entity.id
_entity.type
_entity.pdbx_description
1 polymer ?
#
loop_
_entity_poly.entity_id
_entity_poly.type
_entity_poly.pdbx_seq_one_letter_code
_entity_poly.pdbx_strand_id
1 'polypeptide(L)'
;MQAVIFAGFENQLRSVGKKYKFDTEKFFGNLCREIARNPKKNAVLIAETELYQVFKRRVRNLKIRKGKSHGFRVWYCLKKDEIYFCLFEDAGEKVKEKSTQYHIARIREVMKEDSEE
;
A
#
# COMPACT_ATOMS: atom_id res chain seq x y z
N MET A 1 -11.75 7.41 -10.43
CA MET A 1 -11.30 6.30 -9.57
C MET A 1 -11.11 6.82 -8.15
N GLN A 2 -11.88 6.29 -7.21
CA GLN A 2 -11.88 6.70 -5.79
C GLN A 2 -10.84 5.90 -5.00
N ALA A 3 -10.25 6.50 -3.97
CA ALA A 3 -9.31 5.82 -3.09
C ALA A 3 -9.97 5.50 -1.74
N VAL A 4 -9.92 4.23 -1.33
CA VAL A 4 -10.36 3.73 -0.02
C VAL A 4 -9.12 3.36 0.79
N ILE A 5 -9.08 3.71 2.07
CA ILE A 5 -7.91 3.54 2.94
C ILE A 5 -8.32 2.68 4.13
N PHE A 6 -7.65 1.54 4.33
CA PHE A 6 -7.91 0.72 5.50
C PHE A 6 -7.21 1.26 6.75
N ALA A 7 -7.82 1.13 7.92
CA ALA A 7 -7.26 1.64 9.19
C ALA A 7 -5.84 1.07 9.48
N GLY A 8 -5.61 -0.20 9.12
CA GLY A 8 -4.29 -0.83 9.25
C GLY A 8 -3.22 -0.15 8.39
N PHE A 9 -3.57 0.28 7.18
CA PHE A 9 -2.69 1.01 6.29
C PHE A 9 -2.30 2.37 6.88
N GLU A 10 -3.29 3.11 7.41
CA GLU A 10 -3.05 4.45 7.95
C GLU A 10 -2.11 4.42 9.16
N ASN A 11 -2.30 3.45 10.06
CA ASN A 11 -1.44 3.25 11.21
C ASN A 11 0.01 2.94 10.80
N GLN A 12 0.20 2.09 9.79
CA GLN A 12 1.51 1.78 9.24
C GLN A 12 2.17 3.03 8.62
N LEU A 13 1.42 3.78 7.82
CA LEU A 13 1.90 5.00 7.18
C LEU A 13 2.32 6.04 8.22
N ARG A 14 1.50 6.29 9.25
CA ARG A 14 1.80 7.21 10.36
C ARG A 14 3.04 6.78 11.14
N SER A 15 3.18 5.48 11.43
CA SER A 15 4.35 4.91 12.12
C SER A 15 5.65 5.16 11.32
N VAL A 16 5.62 4.86 10.02
CA VAL A 16 6.76 5.09 9.11
C VAL A 16 7.06 6.59 8.96
N GLY A 17 6.03 7.43 8.89
CA GLY A 17 6.15 8.89 8.89
C GLY A 17 6.89 9.41 10.11
N LYS A 18 6.52 8.94 11.31
CA LYS A 18 7.18 9.28 12.57
C LYS A 18 8.64 8.83 12.58
N LYS A 19 8.91 7.58 12.16
CA LYS A 19 10.26 7.00 12.08
C LYS A 19 11.19 7.83 11.18
N TYR A 20 10.70 8.27 10.03
CA TYR A 20 11.50 8.98 9.03
C TYR A 20 11.31 10.49 9.01
N LYS A 21 10.50 11.04 9.91
CA LYS A 21 10.20 12.47 10.07
C LYS A 21 9.76 13.13 8.75
N PHE A 22 8.78 12.54 8.06
CA PHE A 22 8.18 13.14 6.87
C PHE A 22 6.67 13.29 6.99
N ASP A 23 6.14 14.23 6.22
CA ASP A 23 4.72 14.51 6.07
C ASP A 23 4.01 13.37 5.32
N THR A 24 3.26 12.55 6.07
CA THR A 24 2.56 11.36 5.58
C THR A 24 1.37 11.69 4.72
N GLU A 25 0.64 12.76 5.03
CA GLU A 25 -0.56 13.17 4.29
C GLU A 25 -0.16 13.64 2.88
N LYS A 26 0.83 14.53 2.78
CA LYS A 26 1.33 14.99 1.48
C LYS A 26 1.98 13.87 0.68
N PHE A 27 2.71 12.98 1.34
CA PHE A 27 3.30 11.81 0.67
C PHE A 27 2.22 10.88 0.10
N PHE A 28 1.22 10.55 0.91
CA PHE A 28 0.15 9.65 0.52
C PHE A 28 -0.77 10.25 -0.53
N GLY A 29 -1.16 11.52 -0.41
CA GLY A 29 -1.95 12.20 -1.44
C GLY A 29 -1.25 12.26 -2.81
N ASN A 30 0.09 12.35 -2.84
CA ASN A 30 0.85 12.22 -4.08
C ASN A 30 0.83 10.78 -4.61
N LEU A 31 0.99 9.80 -3.73
CA LEU A 31 0.96 8.38 -4.08
C LEU A 31 -0.41 7.97 -4.65
N CYS A 32 -1.51 8.41 -4.03
CA CYS A 32 -2.86 8.17 -4.51
C CYS A 32 -3.06 8.73 -5.92
N ARG A 33 -2.66 9.99 -6.16
CA ARG A 33 -2.76 10.60 -7.49
C ARG A 33 -1.94 9.86 -8.55
N GLU A 34 -0.74 9.40 -8.18
CA GLU A 34 0.13 8.65 -9.09
C GLU A 34 -0.47 7.29 -9.46
N ILE A 35 -0.96 6.55 -8.47
CA ILE A 35 -1.60 5.24 -8.69
C ILE A 35 -2.92 5.42 -9.43
N ALA A 36 -3.72 6.43 -9.10
CA ALA A 36 -5.00 6.69 -9.78
C ALA A 36 -4.82 6.97 -11.27
N ARG A 37 -3.75 7.68 -11.65
CA ARG A 37 -3.45 7.97 -13.06
C ARG A 37 -2.96 6.74 -13.82
N ASN A 38 -2.17 5.87 -13.19
CA ASN A 38 -1.69 4.64 -13.82
C ASN A 38 -1.51 3.52 -12.78
N PRO A 39 -2.56 2.72 -12.55
CA PRO A 39 -2.58 1.75 -11.46
C PRO A 39 -1.62 0.59 -11.62
N LYS A 40 -1.19 0.29 -12.86
CA LYS A 40 -0.34 -0.86 -13.16
C LYS A 40 1.13 -0.47 -13.34
N LYS A 41 1.45 0.83 -13.36
CA LYS A 41 2.81 1.32 -13.57
C LYS A 41 3.75 0.90 -12.45
N ASN A 42 4.82 0.18 -12.80
CA ASN A 42 5.85 -0.30 -11.88
C ASN A 42 5.28 -1.11 -10.71
N ALA A 43 4.12 -1.74 -10.91
CA ALA A 43 3.44 -2.57 -9.94
C ALA A 43 3.52 -4.03 -10.37
N VAL A 44 3.72 -4.91 -9.42
CA VAL A 44 3.70 -6.36 -9.62
C VAL A 44 2.28 -6.84 -9.30
N LEU A 45 1.62 -7.51 -10.26
CA LEU A 45 0.38 -8.21 -10.00
C LEU A 45 0.70 -9.42 -9.10
N ILE A 46 0.04 -9.49 -7.95
CA ILE A 46 0.27 -10.53 -6.95
C ILE A 46 -0.84 -11.58 -6.96
N ALA A 47 -2.09 -11.13 -7.11
CA ALA A 47 -3.25 -11.99 -7.20
C ALA A 47 -4.32 -11.33 -8.07
N GLU A 48 -5.11 -12.15 -8.75
CA GLU A 48 -6.22 -11.71 -9.57
C GLU A 48 -7.41 -12.65 -9.31
N THR A 49 -8.58 -12.07 -9.23
CA THR A 49 -9.86 -12.74 -9.12
C THR A 49 -10.83 -12.11 -10.10
N GLU A 50 -12.01 -12.70 -10.28
CA GLU A 50 -13.08 -12.12 -11.11
C GLU A 50 -13.53 -10.73 -10.63
N LEU A 51 -13.34 -10.42 -9.34
CA LEU A 51 -13.84 -9.19 -8.73
C LEU A 51 -12.76 -8.12 -8.52
N TYR A 52 -11.50 -8.53 -8.37
CA TYR A 52 -10.44 -7.59 -8.02
C TYR A 52 -9.03 -8.10 -8.35
N GLN A 53 -8.10 -7.14 -8.49
CA GLN A 53 -6.68 -7.37 -8.73
C GLN A 53 -5.84 -6.78 -7.58
N VAL A 54 -4.93 -7.57 -7.02
CA VAL A 54 -4.01 -7.15 -5.95
C VAL A 54 -2.64 -6.84 -6.53
N PHE A 55 -2.15 -5.64 -6.25
CA PHE A 55 -0.85 -5.16 -6.70
C PHE A 55 0.08 -4.87 -5.52
N LYS A 56 1.36 -5.07 -5.79
CA LYS A 56 2.46 -4.63 -4.93
C LYS A 56 3.35 -3.68 -5.70
N ARG A 57 3.63 -2.51 -5.14
CA ARG A 57 4.46 -1.49 -5.79
C ARG A 57 5.54 -1.00 -4.84
N ARG A 58 6.78 -0.90 -5.35
CA ARG A 58 7.86 -0.21 -4.63
C ARG A 58 7.71 1.29 -4.78
N VAL A 59 7.78 2.02 -3.68
CA VAL A 59 7.68 3.48 -3.66
C VAL A 59 8.83 4.06 -2.85
N ARG A 60 9.24 5.28 -3.19
CA ARG A 60 10.34 5.98 -2.53
C ARG A 60 9.87 7.38 -2.15
N ASN A 61 10.26 7.83 -0.97
CA ASN A 61 10.12 9.23 -0.60
C ASN A 61 11.47 9.93 -0.78
N LEU A 62 11.59 10.79 -1.79
CA LEU A 62 12.85 11.49 -2.11
C LEU A 62 13.28 12.47 -1.01
N LYS A 63 12.38 12.86 -0.10
CA LYS A 63 12.72 13.69 1.05
C LYS A 63 13.56 12.95 2.10
N ILE A 64 13.56 11.61 2.07
CA ILE A 64 14.36 10.80 2.98
C ILE A 64 15.80 10.75 2.45
N ARG A 65 16.76 11.15 3.28
CA ARG A 65 18.19 11.15 2.93
C ARG A 65 18.62 9.76 2.42
N LYS A 66 19.35 9.74 1.30
CA LYS A 66 19.91 8.51 0.70
C LYS A 66 20.63 7.68 1.78
N GLY A 67 20.33 6.38 1.82
CA GLY A 67 20.88 5.44 2.80
C GLY A 67 20.11 5.35 4.12
N LYS A 68 19.14 6.23 4.41
CA LYS A 68 18.31 6.10 5.63
C LYS A 68 17.15 5.12 5.50
N SER A 69 16.65 4.89 4.29
CA SER A 69 15.56 3.94 4.03
C SER A 69 15.92 3.04 2.85
N HIS A 70 15.51 1.78 2.92
CA HIS A 70 15.58 0.82 1.82
C HIS A 70 14.42 0.98 0.81
N GLY A 71 13.58 2.01 1.00
CA GLY A 71 12.35 2.24 0.26
C GLY A 71 11.13 1.62 0.94
N PHE A 72 9.97 1.86 0.35
CA PHE A 72 8.69 1.39 0.88
C PHE A 72 8.01 0.46 -0.12
N ARG A 73 7.06 -0.32 0.38
CA ARG A 73 6.17 -1.14 -0.44
C ARG A 73 4.74 -0.76 -0.10
N VAL A 74 3.96 -0.50 -1.13
CA VAL A 74 2.52 -0.32 -1.01
C VAL A 74 1.82 -1.51 -1.64
N TRP A 75 0.82 -2.03 -0.94
CA TRP A 75 -0.11 -3.02 -1.45
C TRP A 75 -1.47 -2.39 -1.58
N TYR A 76 -2.08 -2.57 -2.75
CA TYR A 76 -3.40 -2.04 -3.04
C TYR A 76 -4.18 -2.99 -3.94
N CYS A 77 -5.49 -2.86 -3.87
CA CYS A 77 -6.44 -3.64 -4.63
C CYS A 77 -7.17 -2.73 -5.63
N LEU A 78 -7.38 -3.21 -6.85
CA LEU A 78 -8.24 -2.56 -7.84
C LEU A 78 -9.53 -3.37 -7.93
N LYS A 79 -10.67 -2.73 -7.67
CA LYS A 79 -12.01 -3.31 -7.78
C LYS A 79 -12.90 -2.27 -8.45
N LYS A 80 -13.41 -2.56 -9.65
CA LYS A 80 -14.18 -1.60 -10.47
C LYS A 80 -13.44 -0.25 -10.62
N ASP A 81 -14.06 0.85 -10.21
CA ASP A 81 -13.54 2.22 -10.27
C ASP A 81 -12.90 2.68 -8.96
N GLU A 82 -12.40 1.76 -8.15
CA GLU A 82 -11.84 2.05 -6.83
C GLU A 82 -10.46 1.42 -6.62
N ILE A 83 -9.61 2.15 -5.90
CA ILE A 83 -8.33 1.68 -5.39
C ILE A 83 -8.44 1.55 -3.88
N TYR A 84 -8.24 0.36 -3.35
CA TYR A 84 -8.20 0.11 -1.92
C TYR A 84 -6.75 0.00 -1.47
N PHE A 85 -6.30 0.90 -0.62
CA PHE A 85 -4.95 0.90 -0.05
C PHE A 85 -4.92 0.01 1.19
N CYS A 86 -4.23 -1.11 1.07
CA CYS A 86 -4.36 -2.19 2.04
C CYS A 86 -3.21 -2.26 3.04
N LEU A 87 -1.97 -2.17 2.57
CA LEU A 87 -0.78 -2.28 3.42
C LEU A 87 0.33 -1.33 2.97
N PHE A 88 1.07 -0.79 3.94
CA PHE A 88 2.25 0.03 3.73
C PHE A 88 3.42 -0.53 4.56
N GLU A 89 4.54 -0.83 3.91
CA GLU A 89 5.68 -1.47 4.55
C GLU A 89 6.96 -0.66 4.34
N ASP A 90 7.77 -0.56 5.38
CA ASP A 90 9.18 -0.21 5.27
C ASP A 90 10.00 -1.43 4.83
N ALA A 91 10.62 -1.35 3.65
CA ALA A 91 11.39 -2.46 3.11
C ALA A 91 12.66 -2.75 3.94
N GLY A 92 13.07 -1.83 4.82
CA GLY A 92 14.17 -2.01 5.76
C GLY A 92 13.78 -2.70 7.07
N GLU A 93 12.48 -2.80 7.37
CA GLU A 93 12.04 -3.55 8.54
C GLU A 93 12.04 -5.04 8.23
N LYS A 94 12.80 -5.80 9.03
CA LYS A 94 12.65 -7.25 9.12
C LYS A 94 11.34 -7.54 9.85
N VAL A 95 10.21 -7.29 9.17
CA VAL A 95 8.98 -7.98 9.53
C VAL A 95 9.31 -9.45 9.36
N LYS A 96 9.24 -10.27 10.43
CA LYS A 96 9.38 -11.74 10.36
C LYS A 96 8.68 -12.18 9.09
N GLU A 97 9.42 -12.62 8.07
CA GLU A 97 8.96 -12.66 6.68
C GLU A 97 7.58 -13.31 6.60
N LYS A 98 6.55 -12.47 6.57
CA LYS A 98 5.20 -12.96 6.39
C LYS A 98 5.10 -13.22 4.90
N SER A 99 4.78 -14.45 4.52
CA SER A 99 4.76 -14.86 3.12
C SER A 99 3.86 -13.93 2.29
N THR A 100 4.07 -13.86 0.97
CA THR A 100 3.13 -13.19 0.05
C THR A 100 1.69 -13.65 0.31
N GLN A 101 1.50 -14.93 0.64
CA GLN A 101 0.20 -15.52 1.01
C GLN A 101 -0.40 -14.91 2.27
N TYR A 102 0.41 -14.61 3.31
CA TYR A 102 -0.07 -13.89 4.48
C TYR A 102 -0.61 -12.51 4.13
N HIS A 103 0.10 -11.78 3.26
CA HIS A 103 -0.32 -10.44 2.84
C HIS A 103 -1.61 -10.51 2.04
N ILE A 104 -1.74 -11.48 1.12
CA ILE A 104 -2.99 -11.73 0.39
C ILE A 104 -4.13 -12.07 1.37
N ALA A 105 -3.90 -12.95 2.34
CA ALA A 105 -4.91 -13.32 3.34
C ALA A 105 -5.37 -12.10 4.15
N ARG A 106 -4.43 -11.25 4.58
CA ARG A 106 -4.76 -10.03 5.33
C ARG A 106 -5.51 -9.01 4.48
N ILE A 107 -5.13 -8.85 3.21
CA ILE A 107 -5.88 -8.00 2.26
C ILE A 107 -7.29 -8.56 2.09
N ARG A 108 -7.46 -9.87 1.94
CA ARG A 108 -8.76 -10.53 1.82
C ARG A 108 -9.63 -10.34 3.07
N GLU A 109 -9.07 -10.47 4.26
CA GLU A 109 -9.79 -10.23 5.52
C GLU A 109 -10.33 -8.79 5.56
N VAL A 110 -9.47 -7.81 5.31
CA VAL A 110 -9.88 -6.41 5.36
C VAL A 110 -10.87 -6.05 4.24
N MET A 111 -10.71 -6.63 3.05
CA MET A 111 -11.67 -6.48 1.96
C MET A 111 -13.02 -7.16 2.22
N LYS A 112 -13.09 -8.17 3.11
CA LYS A 112 -14.34 -8.82 3.51
C LYS A 112 -15.06 -8.00 4.58
N GLU A 113 -14.33 -7.50 5.57
CA GLU A 113 -14.87 -6.61 6.60
C GLU A 113 -15.55 -5.37 6.00
N ASP A 114 -15.01 -4.83 4.89
CA ASP A 114 -15.59 -3.65 4.20
C ASP A 114 -16.52 -3.99 3.02
N SER A 115 -16.82 -5.28 2.75
CA SER A 115 -17.72 -5.69 1.66
C SER A 115 -19.00 -6.39 2.14
N GLU A 116 -19.16 -6.59 3.44
CA GLU A 116 -20.42 -6.94 4.10
C GLU A 116 -21.10 -5.67 4.65
N GLU A 117 -21.51 -4.78 3.75
CA GLU A 117 -22.48 -3.69 3.98
C GLU A 117 -23.45 -3.61 2.80
#